data_AF-A0A956C3T7-F1
#
_entry.id   AF-A0A956C3T7-F1
#
_cell.length_a   1.000
_cell.length_b   1.000
_cell.length_c   1.000
_cell.angle_alpha   90.00
_cell.angle_beta   90.00
_cell.angle_gamma   90.00
#
_symmetry.space_group_name_H-M   'P 1'
#
loop_
_entity.id
_entity.type
_entity.pdbx_description
1 polymer ?
#
loop_
_entity_poly.entity_id
_entity_poly.type
_entity_poly.pdbx_seq_one_letter_code
_entity_poly.pdbx_strand_id
1 'polypeptide(L)'
;MTGSEATREAAAPSRAHLERWAAAGLVCASLSPPSPESLRRVAPWLVATLGERLDLPPLGVITDLGELLLGGALDAKRRVAGGIDDARLVAALRRYEDAVLSRLAADPRLSSAGFAVARLPPHMHAQAVGVLAASVLGHLAFSGGVEVQPGLVRTLTERAPVDTIARGRVALMEDAAVRGRLADGYEALVRGAQRARELLSEADVFALENLPVLGLASQRLAIAEVVDAQEALTADLPRRLPRKPRPAGSAATALEDESEYPVGGFSSVSTSGSIENLVSSELIYMDAPGERTGDVDLFDMRYVEGELLYYTRDEAIFVRPRRVITFHLPAALARARVKDAGVRWQRIVLVLGVVLASVKKLSEMLGEEALSMRVVFVDDGGRPSPLGDERGLSELLLQEWRDKGTVEICSGTLEAEDALLEAASRRALVQLVTFGEALAPAATTRVQRETFAPVHPDLAAWRDALRALFVTLL
;
A
#
# COMPACT_ATOMS: atom_id res chain seq x y z
N MET A 1 5.70 -39.10 -46.07
CA MET A 1 4.26 -39.36 -45.96
C MET A 1 3.80 -38.80 -44.64
N THR A 2 2.84 -37.89 -44.75
CA THR A 2 2.37 -36.91 -43.77
C THR A 2 1.46 -37.53 -42.71
N GLY A 3 1.87 -37.48 -41.45
CA GLY A 3 0.99 -37.63 -40.29
C GLY A 3 0.62 -36.25 -39.76
N SER A 4 -0.45 -35.68 -40.29
CA SER A 4 -1.12 -34.49 -39.76
C SER A 4 -2.50 -34.94 -39.30
N GLU A 5 -2.63 -35.23 -38.01
CA GLU A 5 -3.91 -35.47 -37.36
C GLU A 5 -4.07 -34.51 -36.17
N ALA A 6 -4.89 -33.49 -36.43
CA ALA A 6 -5.97 -33.07 -35.56
C ALA A 6 -5.62 -32.40 -34.22
N THR A 7 -5.03 -31.21 -34.28
CA THR A 7 -5.46 -30.13 -33.38
C THR A 7 -6.87 -29.72 -33.82
N ARG A 8 -7.91 -30.36 -33.29
CA ARG A 8 -9.29 -29.86 -33.42
C ARG A 8 -9.35 -28.52 -32.70
N GLU A 9 -9.25 -27.45 -33.48
CA GLU A 9 -9.61 -26.09 -33.09
C GLU A 9 -11.07 -26.15 -32.58
N ALA A 10 -11.24 -26.11 -31.26
CA ALA A 10 -12.55 -26.17 -30.64
C ALA A 10 -13.34 -24.94 -31.09
N ALA A 11 -14.39 -25.15 -31.89
CA ALA A 11 -15.24 -24.08 -32.39
C ALA A 11 -15.66 -23.17 -31.23
N ALA A 12 -15.57 -21.85 -31.43
CA ALA A 12 -15.93 -20.87 -30.41
C ALA A 12 -17.35 -21.18 -29.88
N PRO A 13 -17.55 -21.18 -28.55
CA PRO A 13 -18.83 -21.51 -27.96
C PRO A 13 -19.91 -20.56 -28.49
N SER A 14 -21.07 -21.12 -28.85
CA SER A 14 -22.18 -20.31 -29.34
C SER A 14 -22.61 -19.30 -28.29
N ARG A 15 -23.12 -18.14 -28.71
CA ARG A 15 -23.62 -17.09 -27.81
C ARG A 15 -24.65 -17.66 -26.80
N ALA A 16 -25.55 -18.53 -27.25
CA ALA A 16 -26.55 -19.15 -26.39
C ALA A 16 -25.92 -20.03 -25.29
N HIS A 17 -24.84 -20.74 -25.61
CA HIS A 17 -24.10 -21.53 -24.62
C HIS A 17 -23.40 -20.63 -23.60
N LEU A 18 -22.82 -19.51 -24.04
CA LEU A 18 -22.22 -18.51 -23.15
C LEU A 18 -23.26 -17.85 -22.22
N GLU A 19 -24.47 -17.53 -22.73
CA GLU A 19 -25.56 -17.00 -21.89
C GLU A 19 -25.95 -18.00 -20.79
N ARG A 20 -26.05 -19.29 -21.11
CA ARG A 20 -26.35 -20.34 -20.12
C ARG A 20 -25.24 -20.51 -19.10
N TRP A 21 -23.99 -20.55 -19.55
CA TRP A 21 -22.83 -20.65 -18.65
C TRP A 21 -22.75 -19.48 -17.68
N ALA A 22 -22.95 -18.25 -18.18
CA ALA A 22 -22.91 -17.06 -17.35
C ALA A 22 -24.06 -17.01 -16.33
N ALA A 23 -25.29 -17.32 -16.76
CA ALA A 23 -26.45 -17.40 -15.86
C ALA A 23 -26.29 -18.50 -14.80
N ALA A 24 -25.79 -19.68 -15.19
CA ALA A 24 -25.51 -20.78 -14.26
C ALA A 24 -24.40 -20.42 -13.26
N GLY A 25 -23.33 -19.76 -13.73
CA GLY A 25 -22.24 -19.29 -12.89
C GLY A 25 -22.69 -18.30 -11.82
N LEU A 26 -23.60 -17.37 -12.13
CA LEU A 26 -24.18 -16.44 -11.15
C LEU A 26 -24.97 -17.14 -10.04
N VAL A 27 -25.65 -18.23 -10.38
CA VAL A 27 -26.40 -19.05 -9.42
C VAL A 27 -25.47 -19.84 -8.49
N CYS A 28 -24.21 -20.03 -8.88
CA CYS A 28 -23.18 -20.73 -8.09
C CYS A 28 -22.45 -19.83 -7.07
N ALA A 29 -22.91 -18.61 -6.83
CA ALA A 29 -22.35 -17.78 -5.75
C ALA A 29 -22.56 -18.45 -4.38
N SER A 30 -21.52 -18.44 -3.56
CA SER A 30 -21.44 -19.16 -2.29
C SER A 30 -21.93 -18.30 -1.13
N LEU A 31 -21.61 -17.00 -1.15
CA LEU A 31 -21.82 -16.09 -0.03
C LEU A 31 -23.23 -15.52 0.05
N SER A 32 -23.85 -15.23 -1.09
CA SER A 32 -25.18 -14.62 -1.17
C SER A 32 -26.06 -15.42 -2.13
N PRO A 33 -27.31 -15.77 -1.74
CA PRO A 33 -28.17 -16.58 -2.58
C PRO A 33 -28.60 -15.73 -3.77
N PRO A 34 -28.72 -16.31 -4.98
CA PRO A 34 -29.14 -15.55 -6.14
C PRO A 34 -30.56 -15.03 -5.93
N SER A 35 -30.66 -13.71 -5.80
CA SER A 35 -31.92 -12.96 -5.71
C SER A 35 -31.93 -11.85 -6.76
N PRO A 36 -33.13 -11.37 -7.18
CA PRO A 36 -33.23 -10.25 -8.10
C PRO A 36 -32.50 -8.99 -7.62
N GLU A 37 -32.41 -8.78 -6.32
CA GLU A 37 -31.68 -7.66 -5.72
C GLU A 37 -30.16 -7.88 -5.79
N SER A 38 -29.67 -9.08 -5.44
CA SER A 38 -28.25 -9.42 -5.54
C SER A 38 -27.73 -9.27 -6.97
N LEU A 39 -28.53 -9.67 -7.97
CA LEU A 39 -28.12 -9.57 -9.37
C LEU A 39 -28.00 -8.12 -9.85
N ARG A 40 -28.88 -7.22 -9.39
CA ARG A 40 -28.77 -5.78 -9.70
C ARG A 40 -27.51 -5.18 -9.08
N ARG A 41 -27.11 -5.66 -7.90
CA ARG A 41 -25.88 -5.24 -7.22
C ARG A 41 -24.62 -5.76 -7.90
N VAL A 42 -24.62 -7.03 -8.31
CA VAL A 42 -23.49 -7.71 -8.96
C VAL A 42 -23.26 -7.23 -10.39
N ALA A 43 -24.31 -6.78 -11.08
CA ALA A 43 -24.26 -6.34 -12.46
C ALA A 43 -23.13 -5.32 -12.75
N PRO A 44 -23.04 -4.18 -12.02
CA PRO A 44 -21.90 -3.27 -12.13
C PRO A 44 -20.54 -3.91 -11.89
N TRP A 45 -20.43 -4.88 -10.97
CA TRP A 45 -19.17 -5.54 -10.61
C TRP A 45 -18.65 -6.39 -11.76
N LEU A 46 -19.53 -7.11 -12.47
CA LEU A 46 -19.18 -7.89 -13.65
C LEU A 46 -18.64 -6.99 -14.76
N VAL A 47 -19.29 -5.85 -15.01
CA VAL A 47 -18.86 -4.88 -16.03
C VAL A 47 -17.53 -4.25 -15.65
N ALA A 48 -17.34 -3.89 -14.39
CA ALA A 48 -16.06 -3.39 -13.90
C ALA A 48 -14.93 -4.43 -14.04
N THR A 49 -15.21 -5.69 -13.68
CA THR A 49 -14.23 -6.79 -13.84
C THR A 49 -13.84 -6.98 -15.30
N LEU A 50 -14.79 -6.85 -16.25
CA LEU A 50 -14.49 -6.87 -17.69
C LEU A 50 -13.59 -5.71 -18.14
N GLY A 51 -13.63 -4.58 -17.44
CA GLY A 51 -12.72 -3.46 -17.68
C GLY A 51 -11.28 -3.75 -17.26
N GLU A 52 -11.09 -4.69 -16.34
CA GLU A 52 -9.79 -5.11 -15.82
C GLU A 52 -9.23 -6.35 -16.54
N ARG A 53 -10.12 -7.27 -16.95
CA ARG A 53 -9.76 -8.54 -17.61
C ARG A 53 -10.78 -8.91 -18.68
N LEU A 54 -10.30 -9.44 -19.81
CA LEU A 54 -11.15 -9.88 -20.91
C LEU A 54 -11.74 -11.28 -20.69
N ASP A 55 -11.10 -12.09 -19.84
CA ASP A 55 -11.53 -13.43 -19.46
C ASP A 55 -12.17 -13.41 -18.06
N LEU A 56 -13.40 -13.92 -17.95
CA LEU A 56 -14.10 -13.97 -16.66
C LEU A 56 -14.02 -15.38 -16.04
N PRO A 57 -13.84 -15.49 -14.73
CA PRO A 57 -14.05 -16.74 -14.01
C PRO A 57 -15.56 -17.10 -14.02
N PRO A 58 -15.97 -18.27 -13.48
CA PRO A 58 -17.36 -18.48 -13.12
C PRO A 58 -17.93 -17.26 -12.38
N LEU A 59 -19.03 -16.68 -12.87
CA LEU A 59 -19.46 -15.35 -12.43
C LEU A 59 -19.82 -15.26 -10.94
N GLY A 60 -20.17 -16.39 -10.31
CA GLY A 60 -20.38 -16.48 -8.86
C GLY A 60 -19.12 -16.11 -8.05
N VAL A 61 -17.93 -16.28 -8.62
CA VAL A 61 -16.66 -15.86 -7.98
C VAL A 61 -16.61 -14.35 -7.81
N ILE A 62 -17.04 -13.59 -8.82
CA ILE A 62 -17.06 -12.12 -8.75
C ILE A 62 -18.09 -11.66 -7.70
N THR A 63 -19.24 -12.32 -7.64
CA THR A 63 -20.23 -12.09 -6.58
C THR A 63 -19.63 -12.33 -5.21
N ASP A 64 -18.96 -13.47 -5.01
CA ASP A 64 -18.38 -13.83 -3.72
C ASP A 64 -17.28 -12.86 -3.30
N LEU A 65 -16.37 -12.47 -4.22
CA LEU A 65 -15.32 -11.50 -3.93
C LEU A 65 -15.89 -10.12 -3.60
N GLY A 66 -16.92 -9.67 -4.31
CA GLY A 66 -17.58 -8.41 -4.03
C GLY A 66 -18.29 -8.40 -2.68
N GLU A 67 -18.99 -9.48 -2.34
CA GLU A 67 -19.64 -9.61 -1.03
C GLU A 67 -18.60 -9.67 0.10
N LEU A 68 -17.50 -10.43 -0.05
CA LEU A 68 -16.39 -10.42 0.93
C LEU A 68 -15.80 -9.02 1.13
N LEU A 69 -15.48 -8.32 0.05
CA LEU A 69 -14.88 -6.99 0.09
C LEU A 69 -15.79 -5.97 0.80
N LEU A 70 -17.11 -6.11 0.64
CA LEU A 70 -18.11 -5.22 1.22
C LEU A 70 -18.61 -5.71 2.60
N GLY A 71 -17.87 -6.59 3.27
CA GLY A 71 -18.13 -7.02 4.65
C GLY A 71 -19.08 -8.20 4.81
N GLY A 72 -19.37 -8.93 3.74
CA GLY A 72 -20.09 -10.19 3.78
C GLY A 72 -19.30 -11.27 4.52
N ALA A 73 -19.98 -12.08 5.32
CA ALA A 73 -19.37 -13.14 6.11
C ALA A 73 -19.63 -14.54 5.51
N LEU A 74 -18.65 -15.43 5.65
CA LEU A 74 -18.83 -16.85 5.36
C LEU A 74 -19.73 -17.48 6.43
N ASP A 75 -20.96 -17.83 6.05
CA ASP A 75 -21.85 -18.60 6.92
C ASP A 75 -21.53 -20.09 6.78
N ALA A 76 -20.88 -20.68 7.79
CA ALA A 76 -20.54 -22.10 7.84
C ALA A 76 -21.75 -23.04 7.74
N LYS A 77 -22.97 -22.55 7.99
CA LYS A 77 -24.21 -23.35 7.84
C LYS A 77 -24.76 -23.34 6.41
N ARG A 78 -24.23 -22.48 5.54
CA ARG A 78 -24.71 -22.32 4.17
C ARG A 78 -24.01 -23.33 3.26
N ARG A 79 -24.71 -24.44 2.98
CA ARG A 79 -24.22 -25.44 2.02
C ARG A 79 -24.52 -24.98 0.59
N VAL A 80 -23.50 -24.90 -0.25
CA VAL A 80 -23.61 -24.85 -1.72
C VAL A 80 -24.21 -26.17 -2.20
N ALA A 81 -25.55 -26.27 -2.19
CA ALA A 81 -26.24 -27.49 -2.63
C ALA A 81 -27.76 -27.34 -2.80
N GLY A 82 -28.31 -26.13 -2.87
CA GLY A 82 -29.74 -25.97 -3.17
C GLY A 82 -30.04 -26.23 -4.66
N GLY A 83 -30.09 -27.50 -5.09
CA GLY A 83 -30.56 -27.88 -6.44
C GLY A 83 -29.50 -28.12 -7.52
N ILE A 84 -28.24 -28.41 -7.15
CA ILE A 84 -27.21 -28.88 -8.09
C ILE A 84 -26.98 -30.38 -7.87
N ASP A 85 -27.39 -31.21 -8.84
CA ASP A 85 -27.31 -32.67 -8.75
C ASP A 85 -25.99 -33.27 -9.30
N ASP A 86 -24.99 -32.42 -9.56
CA ASP A 86 -23.69 -32.83 -10.11
C ASP A 86 -22.62 -32.89 -9.02
N ALA A 87 -22.23 -34.12 -8.66
CA ALA A 87 -21.29 -34.37 -7.58
C ALA A 87 -19.91 -33.73 -7.82
N ARG A 88 -19.46 -33.62 -9.07
CA ARG A 88 -18.15 -33.01 -9.39
C ARG A 88 -18.20 -31.51 -9.16
N LEU A 89 -19.23 -30.83 -9.69
CA LEU A 89 -19.39 -29.39 -9.51
C LEU A 89 -19.57 -29.03 -8.02
N VAL A 90 -20.37 -29.79 -7.28
CA VAL A 90 -20.55 -29.59 -5.83
C VAL A 90 -19.22 -29.75 -5.08
N ALA A 91 -18.42 -30.75 -5.42
CA ALA A 91 -17.10 -30.95 -4.81
C ALA A 91 -16.13 -29.82 -5.16
N ALA A 92 -16.16 -29.32 -6.40
CA ALA A 92 -15.32 -28.20 -6.85
C ALA A 92 -15.68 -26.90 -6.10
N LEU A 93 -16.98 -26.62 -5.92
CA LEU A 93 -17.48 -25.46 -5.19
C LEU A 93 -17.03 -25.46 -3.73
N ARG A 94 -17.20 -26.59 -3.02
CA ARG A 94 -16.74 -26.71 -1.63
C ARG A 94 -15.24 -26.47 -1.48
N ARG A 95 -14.44 -27.07 -2.38
CA ARG A 95 -12.99 -26.85 -2.37
C ARG A 95 -12.62 -25.40 -2.67
N TYR A 96 -13.40 -24.71 -3.49
CA TYR A 96 -13.23 -23.29 -3.75
C TYR A 96 -13.53 -22.45 -2.50
N GLU A 97 -14.63 -22.73 -1.79
CA GLU A 97 -14.95 -22.08 -0.51
C GLU A 97 -13.82 -22.24 0.52
N ASP A 98 -13.28 -23.46 0.64
CA ASP A 98 -12.20 -23.78 1.58
C ASP A 98 -10.87 -23.15 1.16
N ALA A 99 -10.46 -23.31 -0.10
CA ALA A 99 -9.12 -22.96 -0.56
C ALA A 99 -8.96 -21.48 -0.95
N VAL A 100 -10.06 -20.82 -1.35
CA VAL A 100 -10.04 -19.43 -1.82
C VAL A 100 -10.77 -18.53 -0.83
N LEU A 101 -12.07 -18.72 -0.61
CA LEU A 101 -12.87 -17.77 0.17
C LEU A 101 -12.45 -17.73 1.64
N SER A 102 -12.22 -18.89 2.25
CA SER A 102 -11.81 -18.97 3.65
C SER A 102 -10.40 -18.41 3.86
N ARG A 103 -9.49 -18.57 2.89
CA ARG A 103 -8.17 -17.93 2.90
C ARG A 103 -8.26 -16.42 2.79
N LEU A 104 -9.07 -15.90 1.87
CA LEU A 104 -9.29 -14.46 1.71
C LEU A 104 -9.94 -13.85 2.96
N ALA A 105 -10.98 -14.50 3.50
CA ALA A 105 -11.67 -14.04 4.70
C ALA A 105 -10.76 -14.02 5.95
N ALA A 106 -9.77 -14.91 6.01
CA ALA A 106 -8.78 -14.93 7.08
C ALA A 106 -7.60 -13.95 6.87
N ASP A 107 -7.48 -13.35 5.68
CA ASP A 107 -6.39 -12.43 5.36
C ASP A 107 -6.69 -11.02 5.92
N PRO A 108 -5.87 -10.47 6.83
CA PRO A 108 -6.11 -9.13 7.37
C PRO A 108 -6.09 -8.04 6.29
N ARG A 109 -5.39 -8.26 5.17
CA ARG A 109 -5.35 -7.31 4.04
C ARG A 109 -6.72 -7.13 3.40
N LEU A 110 -7.56 -8.16 3.39
CA LEU A 110 -8.93 -8.04 2.88
C LEU A 110 -9.76 -7.09 3.75
N SER A 111 -9.55 -7.12 5.08
CA SER A 111 -10.22 -6.17 5.99
C SER A 111 -9.77 -4.74 5.71
N SER A 112 -8.46 -4.51 5.55
CA SER A 112 -7.91 -3.21 5.15
C SER A 112 -8.48 -2.73 3.81
N ALA A 113 -8.56 -3.61 2.81
CA ALA A 113 -9.19 -3.33 1.53
C ALA A 113 -10.69 -2.98 1.69
N GLY A 114 -11.43 -3.68 2.54
CA GLY A 114 -12.83 -3.35 2.85
C GLY A 114 -12.98 -1.95 3.47
N PHE A 115 -12.10 -1.59 4.42
CA PHE A 115 -12.08 -0.22 4.98
C PHE A 115 -11.73 0.84 3.94
N ALA A 116 -10.78 0.54 3.05
CA ALA A 116 -10.43 1.42 1.94
C ALA A 116 -11.64 1.67 1.04
N VAL A 117 -12.34 0.61 0.63
CA VAL A 117 -13.53 0.70 -0.23
C VAL A 117 -14.69 1.42 0.46
N ALA A 118 -14.89 1.21 1.76
CA ALA A 118 -15.91 1.92 2.53
C ALA A 118 -15.71 3.44 2.55
N ARG A 119 -14.46 3.93 2.39
CA ARG A 119 -14.13 5.36 2.28
C ARG A 119 -14.31 5.91 0.87
N LEU A 120 -14.43 5.04 -0.14
CA LEU A 120 -14.63 5.47 -1.53
C LEU A 120 -16.06 5.96 -1.77
N PRO A 121 -16.26 6.88 -2.73
CA PRO A 121 -17.59 7.23 -3.22
C PRO A 121 -18.36 5.97 -3.69
N PRO A 122 -19.69 5.86 -3.43
CA PRO A 122 -20.46 4.65 -3.75
C PRO A 122 -20.40 4.22 -5.23
N HIS A 123 -20.25 5.17 -6.16
CA HIS A 123 -20.15 4.88 -7.59
C HIS A 123 -18.85 4.15 -7.97
N MET A 124 -17.82 4.18 -7.12
CA MET A 124 -16.54 3.50 -7.34
C MET A 124 -16.48 2.08 -6.75
N HIS A 125 -17.46 1.68 -5.94
CA HIS A 125 -17.45 0.35 -5.30
C HIS A 125 -17.42 -0.78 -6.33
N ALA A 126 -18.12 -0.62 -7.45
CA ALA A 126 -18.10 -1.59 -8.53
C ALA A 126 -16.71 -1.73 -9.16
N GLN A 127 -16.03 -0.60 -9.39
CA GLN A 127 -14.66 -0.59 -9.89
C GLN A 127 -13.71 -1.26 -8.90
N ALA A 128 -13.85 -0.99 -7.60
CA ALA A 128 -13.05 -1.63 -6.56
C ALA A 128 -13.21 -3.16 -6.56
N VAL A 129 -14.44 -3.68 -6.70
CA VAL A 129 -14.67 -5.13 -6.84
C VAL A 129 -14.00 -5.69 -8.10
N GLY A 130 -14.09 -4.97 -9.23
CA GLY A 130 -13.42 -5.37 -10.47
C GLY A 130 -11.90 -5.45 -10.32
N VAL A 131 -11.29 -4.45 -9.69
CA VAL A 131 -9.85 -4.41 -9.40
C VAL A 131 -9.45 -5.56 -8.48
N LEU A 132 -10.17 -5.77 -7.37
CA LEU A 132 -9.91 -6.88 -6.47
C LEU A 132 -9.99 -8.23 -7.20
N ALA A 133 -11.06 -8.45 -7.98
CA ALA A 133 -11.25 -9.69 -8.72
C ALA A 133 -10.10 -9.93 -9.69
N ALA A 134 -9.68 -8.91 -10.44
CA ALA A 134 -8.56 -9.01 -11.36
C ALA A 134 -7.24 -9.33 -10.64
N SER A 135 -6.97 -8.68 -9.52
CA SER A 135 -5.79 -8.91 -8.68
C SER A 135 -5.75 -10.35 -8.14
N VAL A 136 -6.84 -10.81 -7.50
CA VAL A 136 -6.93 -12.17 -6.97
C VAL A 136 -6.71 -13.21 -8.08
N LEU A 137 -7.37 -13.04 -9.24
CA LEU A 137 -7.19 -13.95 -10.38
C LEU A 137 -5.76 -13.88 -10.95
N GLY A 138 -5.11 -12.72 -10.88
CA GLY A 138 -3.71 -12.52 -11.24
C GLY A 138 -2.76 -13.33 -10.35
N HIS A 139 -2.92 -13.23 -9.02
CA HIS A 139 -2.14 -14.01 -8.05
C HIS A 139 -2.34 -15.51 -8.18
N LEU A 140 -3.56 -15.93 -8.54
CA LEU A 140 -3.89 -17.33 -8.82
C LEU A 140 -3.30 -17.84 -10.16
N ALA A 141 -2.72 -16.96 -10.98
CA ALA A 141 -2.37 -17.23 -12.38
C ALA A 141 -3.53 -17.90 -13.14
N PHE A 142 -4.75 -17.44 -12.88
CA PHE A 142 -5.95 -18.05 -13.43
C PHE A 142 -6.03 -17.84 -14.95
N SER A 143 -6.15 -18.96 -15.66
CA SER A 143 -6.25 -19.05 -17.13
C SER A 143 -7.46 -19.88 -17.59
N GLY A 144 -8.32 -20.31 -16.65
CA GLY A 144 -9.54 -21.06 -16.94
C GLY A 144 -10.74 -20.16 -17.28
N GLY A 145 -10.49 -18.89 -17.61
CA GLY A 145 -11.53 -17.91 -17.86
C GLY A 145 -12.27 -18.15 -19.16
N VAL A 146 -13.45 -17.54 -19.28
CA VAL A 146 -14.24 -17.52 -20.50
C VAL A 146 -14.25 -16.08 -21.01
N GLU A 147 -13.86 -15.90 -22.27
CA GLU A 147 -14.02 -14.61 -22.93
C GLU A 147 -15.51 -14.32 -23.10
N VAL A 148 -15.96 -13.23 -22.49
CA VAL A 148 -17.36 -12.81 -22.51
C VAL A 148 -17.45 -11.43 -23.12
N GLN A 149 -18.28 -11.29 -24.16
CA GLN A 149 -18.55 -9.98 -24.73
C GLN A 149 -19.28 -9.09 -23.71
N PRO A 150 -18.92 -7.80 -23.56
CA PRO A 150 -19.60 -6.90 -22.63
C PRO A 150 -21.12 -6.79 -22.86
N GLY A 151 -21.56 -6.89 -24.11
CA GLY A 151 -22.99 -6.92 -24.46
C GLY A 151 -23.74 -8.12 -23.87
N LEU A 152 -23.07 -9.26 -23.65
CA LEU A 152 -23.66 -10.43 -23.01
C LEU A 152 -23.95 -10.16 -21.53
N VAL A 153 -22.96 -9.61 -20.82
CA VAL A 153 -23.11 -9.24 -19.40
C VAL A 153 -24.23 -8.22 -19.26
N ARG A 154 -24.23 -7.15 -20.08
CA ARG A 154 -25.33 -6.17 -20.09
C ARG A 154 -26.69 -6.82 -20.34
N THR A 155 -26.78 -7.73 -21.31
CA THR A 155 -28.03 -8.46 -21.59
C THR A 155 -28.50 -9.27 -20.38
N LEU A 156 -27.60 -9.94 -19.67
CA LEU A 156 -27.94 -10.75 -18.49
C LEU A 156 -28.40 -9.88 -17.30
N THR A 157 -27.87 -8.66 -17.21
CA THR A 157 -28.14 -7.73 -16.11
C THR A 157 -29.34 -6.81 -16.37
N GLU A 158 -29.61 -6.46 -17.62
CA GLU A 158 -30.73 -5.62 -18.04
C GLU A 158 -32.03 -6.43 -18.22
N ARG A 159 -31.92 -7.72 -18.59
CA ARG A 159 -33.07 -8.65 -18.57
C ARG A 159 -33.61 -8.80 -17.15
N ALA A 160 -34.90 -9.14 -17.04
CA ALA A 160 -35.56 -9.38 -15.76
C ALA A 160 -34.72 -10.35 -14.90
N PRO A 161 -34.19 -9.93 -13.74
CA PRO A 161 -33.26 -10.75 -12.96
C PRO A 161 -33.82 -12.13 -12.57
N VAL A 162 -35.15 -12.22 -12.42
CA VAL A 162 -35.87 -13.48 -12.16
C VAL A 162 -35.65 -14.50 -13.28
N ASP A 163 -35.72 -14.06 -14.55
CA ASP A 163 -35.53 -14.93 -15.71
C ASP A 163 -34.08 -15.41 -15.80
N THR A 164 -33.12 -14.55 -15.48
CA THR A 164 -31.69 -14.90 -15.45
C THR A 164 -31.42 -15.99 -14.41
N ILE A 165 -31.98 -15.87 -13.20
CA ILE A 165 -31.85 -16.90 -12.15
C ILE A 165 -32.52 -18.21 -12.58
N ALA A 166 -33.74 -18.14 -13.11
CA ALA A 166 -34.47 -19.32 -13.56
C ALA A 166 -33.69 -20.06 -14.67
N ARG A 167 -33.19 -19.34 -15.67
CA ARG A 167 -32.34 -19.90 -16.73
C ARG A 167 -31.05 -20.51 -16.22
N GLY A 168 -30.41 -19.86 -15.24
CA GLY A 168 -29.21 -20.39 -14.59
C GLY A 168 -29.47 -21.73 -13.91
N ARG A 169 -30.59 -21.84 -13.18
CA ARG A 169 -31.01 -23.11 -12.54
C ARG A 169 -31.33 -24.19 -13.57
N VAL A 170 -32.09 -23.86 -14.61
CA VAL A 170 -32.40 -24.81 -15.70
C VAL A 170 -31.12 -25.28 -16.39
N ALA A 171 -30.18 -24.38 -16.69
CA ALA A 171 -28.89 -24.75 -17.27
C ALA A 171 -28.07 -25.68 -16.36
N LEU A 172 -28.08 -25.43 -15.04
CA LEU A 172 -27.45 -26.32 -14.07
C LEU A 172 -28.12 -27.70 -14.01
N MET A 173 -29.42 -27.82 -14.26
CA MET A 173 -30.11 -29.10 -14.29
C MET A 173 -29.89 -29.86 -15.61
N GLU A 174 -30.05 -29.18 -16.75
CA GLU A 174 -30.18 -29.83 -18.05
C GLU A 174 -28.88 -29.90 -18.86
N ASP A 175 -27.93 -28.97 -18.65
CA ASP A 175 -26.76 -28.80 -19.52
C ASP A 175 -25.47 -29.32 -18.85
N ALA A 176 -25.14 -30.58 -19.12
CA ALA A 176 -23.94 -31.24 -18.60
C ALA A 176 -22.63 -30.55 -19.04
N ALA A 177 -22.61 -29.93 -20.22
CA ALA A 177 -21.43 -29.21 -20.72
C ALA A 177 -21.20 -27.91 -19.93
N VAL A 178 -22.28 -27.18 -19.60
CA VAL A 178 -22.20 -26.00 -18.71
C VAL A 178 -21.68 -26.39 -17.34
N ARG A 179 -22.19 -27.47 -16.74
CA ARG A 179 -21.71 -27.96 -15.44
C ARG A 179 -20.25 -28.37 -15.47
N GLY A 180 -19.84 -29.12 -16.49
CA GLY A 180 -18.44 -29.54 -16.68
C GLY A 180 -17.50 -28.33 -16.75
N ARG A 181 -17.87 -27.32 -17.54
CA ARG A 181 -17.08 -26.09 -17.69
C ARG A 181 -17.00 -25.26 -16.41
N LEU A 182 -18.10 -25.17 -15.65
CA LEU A 182 -18.07 -24.51 -14.34
C LEU A 182 -17.17 -25.27 -13.37
N ALA A 183 -17.25 -26.59 -13.32
CA ALA A 183 -16.40 -27.42 -12.47
C ALA A 183 -14.91 -27.23 -12.82
N ASP A 184 -14.56 -27.23 -14.12
CA ASP A 184 -13.19 -26.98 -14.59
C ASP A 184 -12.68 -25.60 -14.12
N GLY A 185 -13.53 -24.57 -14.20
CA GLY A 185 -13.22 -23.21 -13.74
C GLY A 185 -12.95 -23.14 -12.23
N TYR A 186 -13.83 -23.69 -11.40
CA TYR A 186 -13.63 -23.73 -9.94
C TYR A 186 -12.42 -24.58 -9.55
N GLU A 187 -12.20 -25.73 -10.18
CA GLU A 187 -11.01 -26.55 -9.94
C GLU A 187 -9.71 -25.83 -10.34
N ALA A 188 -9.73 -25.03 -11.41
CA ALA A 188 -8.58 -24.21 -11.79
C ALA A 188 -8.26 -23.13 -10.76
N LEU A 189 -9.28 -22.48 -10.18
CA LEU A 189 -9.11 -21.53 -9.07
C LEU A 189 -8.50 -22.21 -7.84
N VAL A 190 -9.00 -23.38 -7.47
CA VAL A 190 -8.47 -24.18 -6.34
C VAL A 190 -7.00 -24.54 -6.56
N ARG A 191 -6.64 -25.02 -7.76
CA ARG A 191 -5.24 -25.34 -8.10
C ARG A 191 -4.34 -24.11 -8.07
N GLY A 192 -4.83 -22.97 -8.55
CA GLY A 192 -4.13 -21.69 -8.46
C GLY A 192 -3.87 -21.30 -7.01
N ALA A 193 -4.90 -21.40 -6.16
CA ALA A 193 -4.83 -20.99 -4.77
C ALA A 193 -3.83 -21.83 -4.00
N GLN A 194 -3.83 -23.15 -4.21
CA GLN A 194 -2.88 -24.06 -3.56
C GLN A 194 -1.41 -23.77 -3.91
N ARG A 195 -1.13 -23.13 -5.04
CA ARG A 195 0.24 -22.74 -5.45
C ARG A 195 0.58 -21.31 -5.08
N ALA A 196 -0.42 -20.45 -4.99
CA ALA A 196 -0.26 -19.04 -4.70
C ALA A 196 0.18 -18.85 -3.24
N ARG A 197 1.30 -18.16 -3.05
CA ARG A 197 1.83 -17.80 -1.72
C ARG A 197 0.85 -16.91 -0.96
N GLU A 198 0.26 -15.95 -1.67
CA GLU A 198 -0.74 -15.01 -1.19
C GLU A 198 -1.83 -14.84 -2.24
N LEU A 199 -3.03 -14.43 -1.81
CA LEU A 199 -4.16 -14.16 -2.71
C LEU A 199 -4.39 -12.66 -2.91
N LEU A 200 -3.87 -11.86 -1.99
CA LEU A 200 -3.92 -10.41 -1.98
C LEU A 200 -2.57 -9.89 -1.48
N SER A 201 -1.99 -8.90 -2.15
CA SER A 201 -0.72 -8.25 -1.78
C SER A 201 -0.96 -6.87 -1.17
N GLU A 202 0.07 -6.28 -0.56
CA GLU A 202 0.01 -4.89 -0.08
C GLU A 202 -0.22 -3.89 -1.23
N ALA A 203 0.28 -4.20 -2.43
CA ALA A 203 0.05 -3.36 -3.61
C ALA A 203 -1.43 -3.32 -4.01
N ASP A 204 -2.17 -4.42 -3.81
CA ASP A 204 -3.60 -4.47 -4.11
C ASP A 204 -4.41 -3.63 -3.13
N VAL A 205 -4.07 -3.68 -1.84
CA VAL A 205 -4.69 -2.84 -0.81
C VAL A 205 -4.42 -1.37 -1.13
N PHE A 206 -3.17 -1.02 -1.41
CA PHE A 206 -2.78 0.35 -1.79
C PHE A 206 -3.54 0.84 -3.02
N ALA A 207 -3.72 -0.02 -4.03
CA ALA A 207 -4.45 0.32 -5.25
C ALA A 207 -5.92 0.64 -4.97
N LEU A 208 -6.55 -0.05 -4.00
CA LEU A 208 -7.92 0.21 -3.57
C LEU A 208 -8.04 1.48 -2.72
N GLU A 209 -7.09 1.74 -1.81
CA GLU A 209 -7.02 2.97 -1.03
C GLU A 209 -6.91 4.21 -1.90
N ASN A 210 -6.15 4.10 -2.99
CA ASN A 210 -5.85 5.20 -3.90
C ASN A 210 -6.61 5.11 -5.23
N LEU A 211 -7.69 4.33 -5.28
CA LEU A 211 -8.46 4.11 -6.51
C LEU A 211 -8.94 5.40 -7.22
N PRO A 212 -9.31 6.50 -6.52
CA PRO A 212 -9.69 7.76 -7.18
C PRO A 212 -8.57 8.37 -8.02
N VAL A 213 -7.31 8.15 -7.60
CA VAL A 213 -6.11 8.61 -8.32
C VAL A 213 -5.67 7.56 -9.35
N LEU A 214 -5.80 6.28 -8.99
CA LEU A 214 -5.40 5.12 -9.78
C LEU A 214 -6.54 4.53 -10.61
N GLY A 215 -7.19 5.38 -11.41
CA GLY A 215 -8.33 4.97 -12.23
C GLY A 215 -7.94 3.95 -13.32
N LEU A 216 -6.71 4.02 -13.84
CA LEU A 216 -6.25 3.20 -14.95
C LEU A 216 -5.49 1.94 -14.50
N ALA A 217 -5.72 0.82 -15.20
CA ALA A 217 -5.03 -0.45 -14.95
C ALA A 217 -3.51 -0.34 -15.11
N SER A 218 -3.03 0.48 -16.06
CA SER A 218 -1.60 0.73 -16.26
C SER A 218 -0.93 1.41 -15.06
N GLN A 219 -1.62 2.35 -14.41
CA GLN A 219 -1.10 3.05 -13.22
C GLN A 219 -1.00 2.10 -12.03
N ARG A 220 -2.03 1.27 -11.81
CA ARG A 220 -2.02 0.24 -10.76
C ARG A 220 -0.93 -0.80 -10.99
N LEU A 221 -0.74 -1.24 -12.24
CA LEU A 221 0.34 -2.15 -12.61
C LEU A 221 1.72 -1.54 -12.30
N ALA A 222 1.95 -0.27 -12.66
CA ALA A 222 3.22 0.40 -12.40
C ALA A 222 3.56 0.44 -10.90
N ILE A 223 2.58 0.70 -10.03
CA ILE A 223 2.76 0.65 -8.58
C ILE A 223 3.07 -0.75 -8.09
N ALA A 224 2.29 -1.74 -8.54
CA ALA A 224 2.52 -3.13 -8.16
C ALA A 224 3.94 -3.57 -8.54
N GLU A 225 4.44 -3.16 -9.71
CA GLU A 225 5.81 -3.43 -10.13
C GLU A 225 6.85 -2.77 -9.21
N VAL A 226 6.65 -1.53 -8.78
CA VAL A 226 7.58 -0.83 -7.87
C VAL A 226 7.58 -1.45 -6.47
N VAL A 227 6.41 -1.80 -5.94
CA VAL A 227 6.27 -2.43 -4.62
C VAL A 227 6.88 -3.84 -4.62
N ASP A 228 6.56 -4.65 -5.64
CA ASP A 228 7.13 -6.00 -5.83
C ASP A 228 8.66 -5.93 -5.99
N ALA A 229 9.17 -4.96 -6.77
CA ALA A 229 10.61 -4.70 -6.86
C ALA A 229 11.21 -4.32 -5.49
N GLN A 230 10.56 -3.43 -4.73
CA GLN A 230 11.02 -3.04 -3.40
C GLN A 230 11.10 -4.23 -2.44
N GLU A 231 10.08 -5.09 -2.41
CA GLU A 231 10.09 -6.31 -1.60
C GLU A 231 11.20 -7.25 -2.02
N ALA A 232 11.34 -7.49 -3.33
CA ALA A 232 12.40 -8.33 -3.87
C ALA A 232 13.79 -7.79 -3.54
N LEU A 233 14.00 -6.47 -3.55
CA LEU A 233 15.27 -5.83 -3.20
C LEU A 233 15.59 -5.93 -1.70
N THR A 234 14.56 -5.99 -0.84
CA THR A 234 14.72 -5.92 0.62
C THR A 234 14.63 -7.27 1.32
N ALA A 235 14.25 -8.34 0.60
CA ALA A 235 14.06 -9.69 1.15
C ALA A 235 15.27 -10.22 1.96
N ASP A 236 16.50 -9.93 1.52
CA ASP A 236 17.74 -10.42 2.14
C ASP A 236 18.45 -9.36 3.00
N LEU A 237 17.80 -8.23 3.28
CA LEU A 237 18.36 -7.22 4.17
C LEU A 237 18.14 -7.63 5.63
N PRO A 238 19.18 -7.52 6.47
CA PRO A 238 19.01 -7.78 7.90
C PRO A 238 18.06 -6.75 8.51
N ARG A 239 17.27 -7.19 9.50
CA ARG A 239 16.33 -6.30 10.22
C ARG A 239 17.02 -5.10 10.89
N ARG A 240 18.29 -5.28 11.28
CA ARG A 240 19.14 -4.20 11.80
C ARG A 240 20.46 -4.22 11.05
N LEU A 241 20.85 -3.07 10.53
CA LEU A 241 22.16 -2.86 9.95
C LEU A 241 23.08 -2.19 10.98
N PRO A 242 24.38 -2.55 11.00
CA PRO A 242 25.33 -1.93 11.91
C PRO A 242 25.44 -0.44 11.62
N ARG A 243 25.19 0.39 12.65
CA ARG A 243 25.33 1.85 12.56
C ARG A 243 26.77 2.26 12.85
N LYS A 244 27.32 3.18 12.06
CA LYS A 244 28.60 3.81 12.41
C LYS A 244 28.32 5.09 13.19
N PRO A 245 28.93 5.31 14.38
CA PRO A 245 28.79 6.59 15.07
C PRO A 245 29.37 7.69 14.18
N ARG A 246 28.54 8.68 13.84
CA ARG A 246 28.94 9.84 13.01
C ARG A 246 28.68 11.14 13.76
N PRO A 247 29.58 12.13 13.62
CA PRO A 247 29.30 13.47 14.12
C PRO A 247 28.14 14.06 13.31
N ALA A 248 27.00 14.27 13.97
CA ALA A 248 25.81 14.88 13.38
C ALA A 248 25.57 16.27 13.99
N GLY A 249 25.02 17.18 13.17
CA GLY A 249 24.58 18.49 13.64
C GLY A 249 23.44 18.36 14.65
N SER A 250 23.36 19.29 15.58
CA SER A 250 22.50 19.23 16.76
C SER A 250 21.26 20.13 16.56
N ALA A 251 20.05 19.59 16.57
CA ALA A 251 18.82 20.38 16.45
C ALA A 251 17.92 20.23 17.69
N ALA A 252 17.44 21.37 18.20
CA ALA A 252 16.41 21.44 19.22
C ALA A 252 15.09 20.91 18.65
N THR A 253 14.52 19.87 19.27
CA THR A 253 13.18 19.38 18.97
C THR A 253 12.35 19.44 20.24
N ALA A 254 11.22 20.16 20.19
CA ALA A 254 10.19 20.05 21.21
C ALA A 254 9.50 18.70 21.02
N LEU A 255 9.64 17.79 21.99
CA LEU A 255 8.75 16.64 22.08
C LEU A 255 7.49 17.08 22.81
N GLU A 256 6.35 17.00 22.15
CA GLU A 256 5.08 16.80 22.83
C GLU A 256 5.01 15.31 23.18
N ASP A 257 5.62 14.91 24.29
CA ASP A 257 5.37 13.58 24.86
C ASP A 257 4.38 13.74 26.02
N GLU A 258 3.13 13.38 25.75
CA GLU A 258 1.99 13.55 26.64
C GLU A 258 1.91 12.44 27.71
N SER A 259 2.92 11.57 27.87
CA SER A 259 2.69 10.30 28.58
C SER A 259 3.79 9.72 29.48
N GLU A 260 4.90 10.39 29.75
CA GLU A 260 5.85 9.91 30.78
C GLU A 260 6.21 11.00 31.79
N TYR A 261 6.16 10.63 33.08
CA TYR A 261 6.67 11.43 34.19
C TYR A 261 8.06 11.99 33.83
N PRO A 262 8.25 13.31 33.83
CA PRO A 262 9.46 13.91 33.26
C PRO A 262 10.69 13.63 34.12
N VAL A 263 11.70 13.00 33.51
CA VAL A 263 13.01 12.74 34.11
C VAL A 263 13.92 13.95 33.85
N GLY A 264 13.73 15.04 34.61
CA GLY A 264 14.53 16.27 34.47
C GLY A 264 14.63 17.03 35.80
N GLY A 265 15.79 17.66 36.06
CA GLY A 265 16.03 18.49 37.24
C GLY A 265 15.51 19.92 37.11
N PHE A 266 15.45 20.66 38.22
CA PHE A 266 15.03 22.06 38.25
C PHE A 266 16.23 22.98 37.93
N SER A 267 16.04 23.98 37.04
CA SER A 267 17.14 24.84 36.57
C SER A 267 17.19 26.19 37.27
N SER A 268 16.05 26.74 37.69
CA SER A 268 16.00 27.94 38.54
C SER A 268 14.69 28.03 39.33
N VAL A 269 14.52 29.11 40.09
CA VAL A 269 13.30 29.44 40.82
C VAL A 269 12.82 30.80 40.31
N SER A 270 11.53 30.90 39.95
CA SER A 270 10.88 32.11 39.45
C SER A 270 9.60 32.39 40.21
N THR A 271 9.11 33.63 40.16
CA THR A 271 7.82 34.02 40.76
C THR A 271 6.62 33.76 39.84
N SER A 272 6.85 33.16 38.67
CA SER A 272 5.81 32.79 37.71
C SER A 272 5.93 31.33 37.27
N GLY A 273 4.85 30.55 37.37
CA GLY A 273 4.83 29.15 36.93
C GLY A 273 3.47 28.47 37.12
N SER A 274 3.34 27.22 36.65
CA SER A 274 2.18 26.37 36.95
C SER A 274 2.22 25.90 38.40
N ILE A 275 1.05 25.73 39.03
CA ILE A 275 0.89 25.24 40.41
C ILE A 275 1.58 23.88 40.64
N GLU A 276 1.68 23.07 39.57
CA GLU A 276 2.37 21.77 39.58
C GLU A 276 3.88 21.87 39.84
N ASN A 277 4.45 23.06 39.63
CA ASN A 277 5.86 23.36 39.84
C ASN A 277 6.09 24.27 41.06
N LEU A 278 5.07 24.46 41.92
CA LEU A 278 5.21 25.25 43.13
C LEU A 278 6.31 24.67 44.04
N VAL A 279 7.19 25.53 44.55
CA VAL A 279 8.25 25.10 45.48
C VAL A 279 7.58 24.61 46.77
N SER A 280 7.93 23.40 47.22
CA SER A 280 7.23 22.76 48.35
C SER A 280 7.30 23.55 49.65
N SER A 281 8.31 24.42 49.82
CA SER A 281 8.39 25.32 50.98
C SER A 281 7.30 26.40 50.99
N GLU A 282 6.67 26.72 49.86
CA GLU A 282 5.56 27.68 49.81
C GLU A 282 4.31 27.15 50.51
N LEU A 283 4.14 25.83 50.61
CA LEU A 283 3.00 25.22 51.30
C LEU A 283 3.01 25.49 52.82
N ILE A 284 4.13 25.95 53.38
CA ILE A 284 4.21 26.34 54.80
C ILE A 284 3.32 27.54 55.12
N TYR A 285 2.97 28.34 54.10
CA TYR A 285 2.13 29.52 54.25
C TYR A 285 0.63 29.19 54.18
N MET A 286 0.28 27.92 53.92
CA MET A 286 -1.09 27.44 53.99
C MET A 286 -1.43 27.06 55.43
N ASP A 287 -2.51 27.63 55.94
CA ASP A 287 -3.03 27.23 57.25
C ASP A 287 -3.62 25.82 57.17
N ALA A 288 -3.44 25.04 58.25
CA ALA A 288 -4.03 23.72 58.33
C ALA A 288 -5.57 23.80 58.31
N PRO A 289 -6.27 22.80 57.74
CA PRO A 289 -7.73 22.78 57.71
C PRO A 289 -8.31 22.87 59.13
N GLY A 290 -9.01 23.97 59.41
CA GLY A 290 -9.66 24.22 60.71
C GLY A 290 -8.92 25.19 61.65
N GLU A 291 -7.70 25.63 61.31
CA GLU A 291 -6.94 26.64 62.08
C GLU A 291 -7.03 28.05 61.46
N ARG A 292 -7.68 28.16 60.30
CA ARG A 292 -7.89 29.43 59.60
C ARG A 292 -8.60 30.45 60.49
N THR A 293 -7.88 31.52 60.83
CA THR A 293 -8.43 32.62 61.64
C THR A 293 -9.15 33.68 60.79
N GLY A 294 -9.30 33.43 59.47
CA GLY A 294 -10.02 34.24 58.48
C GLY A 294 -10.20 33.50 57.14
N ASP A 295 -10.77 34.17 56.13
CA ASP A 295 -11.08 33.57 54.81
C ASP A 295 -9.87 33.48 53.85
N VAL A 296 -8.76 34.16 54.17
CA VAL A 296 -7.57 34.28 53.31
C VAL A 296 -6.33 33.98 54.15
N ASP A 297 -5.50 33.03 53.70
CA ASP A 297 -4.22 32.72 54.35
C ASP A 297 -3.03 33.44 53.66
N LEU A 298 -1.83 33.29 54.23
CA LEU A 298 -0.64 33.98 53.71
C LEU A 298 -0.21 33.42 52.35
N PHE A 299 -0.54 32.15 52.07
CA PHE A 299 -0.34 31.54 50.77
C PHE A 299 -1.23 32.21 49.71
N ASP A 300 -2.51 32.41 50.01
CA ASP A 300 -3.47 33.07 49.12
C ASP A 300 -3.03 34.50 48.77
N MET A 301 -2.54 35.26 49.75
CA MET A 301 -2.01 36.62 49.53
C MET A 301 -0.81 36.62 48.58
N ARG A 302 0.19 35.75 48.83
CA ARG A 302 1.39 35.65 47.98
C ARG A 302 1.08 35.10 46.59
N TYR A 303 0.03 34.28 46.44
CA TYR A 303 -0.46 33.84 45.14
C TYR A 303 -0.99 35.01 44.32
N VAL A 304 -1.84 35.86 44.91
CA VAL A 304 -2.44 37.01 44.24
C VAL A 304 -1.41 38.10 43.91
N GLU A 305 -0.44 38.34 44.82
CA GLU A 305 0.63 39.31 44.60
C GLU A 305 1.72 38.82 43.63
N GLY A 306 1.64 37.55 43.19
CA GLY A 306 2.60 36.96 42.27
C GLY A 306 3.99 36.76 42.90
N GLU A 307 4.03 36.47 44.19
CA GLU A 307 5.27 36.32 44.98
C GLU A 307 5.61 34.86 45.29
N LEU A 308 4.72 33.92 44.98
CA LEU A 308 5.00 32.49 45.16
C LEU A 308 6.15 32.05 44.26
N LEU A 309 7.02 31.22 44.82
CA LEU A 309 8.14 30.66 44.10
C LEU A 309 7.75 29.35 43.42
N TYR A 310 8.05 29.27 42.13
CA TYR A 310 7.87 28.11 41.28
C TYR A 310 9.23 27.65 40.77
N TYR A 311 9.45 26.34 40.73
CA TYR A 311 10.57 25.79 40.00
C TYR A 311 10.37 26.02 38.51
N THR A 312 11.32 26.71 37.87
CA THR A 312 11.40 26.73 36.41
C THR A 312 12.11 25.46 35.97
N ARG A 313 11.41 24.69 35.14
CA ARG A 313 12.00 23.52 34.49
C ARG A 313 12.83 24.01 33.32
N ASP A 314 14.01 23.43 33.13
CA ASP A 314 14.56 23.41 31.78
C ASP A 314 13.56 22.62 30.93
N GLU A 315 12.93 23.26 29.96
CA GLU A 315 12.41 22.52 28.82
C GLU A 315 13.61 21.74 28.30
N ALA A 316 13.60 20.43 28.49
CA ALA A 316 14.65 19.57 27.98
C ALA A 316 14.62 19.74 26.45
N ILE A 317 15.47 20.63 25.94
CA ILE A 317 15.73 20.74 24.52
C ILE A 317 16.42 19.43 24.17
N PHE A 318 15.62 18.45 23.73
CA PHE A 318 16.15 17.21 23.20
C PHE A 318 16.89 17.57 21.92
N VAL A 319 18.20 17.58 22.04
CA VAL A 319 19.11 17.81 20.94
C VAL A 319 19.22 16.51 20.17
N ARG A 320 18.48 16.41 19.06
CA ARG A 320 18.57 15.26 18.17
C ARG A 320 19.60 15.53 17.08
N PRO A 321 20.36 14.51 16.65
CA PRO A 321 21.15 14.61 15.44
C PRO A 321 20.20 14.87 14.25
N ARG A 322 20.48 15.92 13.46
CA ARG A 322 19.71 16.25 12.25
C ARG A 322 20.38 15.64 11.04
N ARG A 323 19.62 14.87 10.26
CA ARG A 323 20.08 14.30 8.98
C ARG A 323 19.19 14.75 7.84
N VAL A 324 19.85 15.10 6.74
CA VAL A 324 19.20 15.37 5.46
C VAL A 324 19.75 14.38 4.44
N ILE A 325 18.88 13.52 3.89
CA ILE A 325 19.25 12.56 2.86
C ILE A 325 18.50 12.91 1.58
N THR A 326 19.24 13.26 0.54
CA THR A 326 18.68 13.68 -0.74
C THR A 326 18.97 12.62 -1.81
N PHE A 327 17.94 12.18 -2.51
CA PHE A 327 18.01 11.26 -3.64
C PHE A 327 17.84 12.06 -4.94
N HIS A 328 18.89 12.16 -5.76
CA HIS A 328 18.84 12.82 -7.07
C HIS A 328 18.54 11.82 -8.18
N LEU A 329 17.46 12.08 -8.91
CA LEU A 329 17.04 11.35 -10.09
C LEU A 329 17.24 12.24 -11.33
N PRO A 330 18.38 12.11 -12.05
CA PRO A 330 18.66 12.91 -13.22
C PRO A 330 17.81 12.52 -14.43
N ALA A 331 17.53 13.48 -15.30
CA ALA A 331 16.80 13.29 -16.56
C ALA A 331 17.34 12.12 -17.42
N ALA A 332 18.65 11.85 -17.35
CA ALA A 332 19.30 10.74 -18.05
C ALA A 332 18.73 9.35 -17.68
N LEU A 333 18.11 9.21 -16.49
CA LEU A 333 17.44 7.97 -16.07
C LEU A 333 16.24 7.60 -16.96
N ALA A 334 15.75 8.48 -17.83
CA ALA A 334 14.77 8.10 -18.84
C ALA A 334 15.29 6.94 -19.72
N ARG A 335 16.61 6.81 -19.89
CA ARG A 335 17.26 5.68 -20.60
C ARG A 335 17.20 4.36 -19.82
N ALA A 336 16.82 4.38 -18.53
CA ALA A 336 16.63 3.20 -17.70
C ALA A 336 15.25 2.53 -17.89
N ARG A 337 14.40 3.03 -18.80
CA ARG A 337 13.16 2.38 -19.27
C ARG A 337 13.46 1.17 -20.17
N VAL A 338 14.32 0.27 -19.69
CA VAL A 338 14.80 -0.93 -20.37
C VAL A 338 14.49 -2.14 -19.51
N LYS A 339 13.93 -3.18 -20.12
CA LYS A 339 13.70 -4.49 -19.49
C LYS A 339 14.87 -5.41 -19.83
N ASP A 340 15.67 -5.77 -18.82
CA ASP A 340 16.73 -6.76 -18.97
C ASP A 340 16.17 -8.19 -18.96
N ALA A 341 16.83 -9.12 -19.64
CA ALA A 341 16.40 -10.51 -19.68
C ALA A 341 16.51 -11.22 -18.31
N GLY A 342 17.44 -10.79 -17.46
CA GLY A 342 17.73 -11.40 -16.15
C GLY A 342 16.88 -10.88 -14.99
N VAL A 343 16.06 -9.85 -15.20
CA VAL A 343 15.21 -9.27 -14.14
C VAL A 343 13.77 -9.11 -14.63
N ARG A 344 12.80 -9.34 -13.74
CA ARG A 344 11.37 -9.25 -14.07
C ARG A 344 10.94 -7.82 -14.45
N TRP A 345 11.53 -6.82 -13.79
CA TRP A 345 11.17 -5.40 -13.86
C TRP A 345 12.11 -4.60 -14.77
N GLN A 346 11.64 -3.45 -15.24
CA GLN A 346 12.50 -2.47 -15.92
C GLN A 346 13.48 -1.85 -14.92
N ARG A 347 14.66 -1.39 -15.38
CA ARG A 347 15.65 -0.76 -14.49
C ARG A 347 15.09 0.48 -13.76
N ILE A 348 14.25 1.27 -14.42
CA ILE A 348 13.61 2.44 -13.78
C ILE A 348 12.71 2.04 -12.61
N VAL A 349 12.00 0.91 -12.73
CA VAL A 349 11.17 0.37 -11.64
C VAL A 349 12.06 -0.06 -10.47
N LEU A 350 13.22 -0.67 -10.74
CA LEU A 350 14.20 -1.02 -9.70
C LEU A 350 14.75 0.23 -9.00
N VAL A 351 15.02 1.32 -9.74
CA VAL A 351 15.43 2.60 -9.16
C VAL A 351 14.36 3.13 -8.19
N LEU A 352 13.09 3.16 -8.61
CA LEU A 352 11.99 3.57 -7.73
C LEU A 352 11.81 2.63 -6.54
N GLY A 353 12.00 1.33 -6.75
CA GLY A 353 12.00 0.32 -5.68
C GLY A 353 13.12 0.55 -4.65
N VAL A 354 14.31 0.96 -5.09
CA VAL A 354 15.42 1.37 -4.21
C VAL A 354 15.06 2.62 -3.42
N VAL A 355 14.51 3.66 -4.06
CA VAL A 355 14.09 4.89 -3.36
C VAL A 355 13.03 4.56 -2.30
N LEU A 356 12.01 3.79 -2.66
CA LEU A 356 10.96 3.36 -1.73
C LEU A 356 11.53 2.52 -0.59
N ALA A 357 12.42 1.57 -0.88
CA ALA A 357 13.12 0.77 0.11
C ALA A 357 13.92 1.65 1.08
N SER A 358 14.65 2.64 0.54
CA SER A 358 15.46 3.55 1.32
C SER A 358 14.63 4.41 2.26
N VAL A 359 13.55 5.03 1.77
CA VAL A 359 12.65 5.84 2.60
C VAL A 359 12.06 5.00 3.73
N LYS A 360 11.50 3.82 3.43
CA LYS A 360 10.92 2.91 4.43
C LYS A 360 11.95 2.52 5.49
N LYS A 361 13.10 1.99 5.06
CA LYS A 361 14.11 1.43 5.96
C LYS A 361 14.85 2.50 6.75
N LEU A 362 15.16 3.66 6.16
CA LEU A 362 15.81 4.76 6.87
C LEU A 362 14.86 5.39 7.89
N SER A 363 13.57 5.54 7.58
CA SER A 363 12.59 6.03 8.56
C SER A 363 12.47 5.08 9.76
N GLU A 364 12.43 3.77 9.50
CA GLU A 364 12.40 2.74 10.56
C GLU A 364 13.68 2.74 11.39
N MET A 365 14.85 2.82 10.74
CA MET A 365 16.15 2.72 11.40
C MET A 365 16.67 4.02 11.99
N LEU A 366 16.16 5.19 11.61
CA LEU A 366 16.62 6.50 12.10
C LEU A 366 15.50 7.27 12.82
N GLY A 367 14.43 6.60 13.26
CA GLY A 367 13.26 7.25 13.87
C GLY A 367 13.54 8.06 15.15
N GLU A 368 14.68 7.85 15.80
CA GLU A 368 15.15 8.66 16.95
C GLU A 368 15.81 9.99 16.53
N GLU A 369 16.17 10.13 15.25
CA GLU A 369 16.83 11.32 14.71
C GLU A 369 15.84 12.30 14.07
N ALA A 370 16.23 13.56 13.93
CA ALA A 370 15.48 14.53 13.12
C ALA A 370 15.79 14.30 11.63
N LEU A 371 15.12 13.32 11.03
CA LEU A 371 15.33 12.89 9.65
C LEU A 371 14.47 13.70 8.68
N SER A 372 15.12 14.27 7.66
CA SER A 372 14.47 14.84 6.49
C SER A 372 15.02 14.17 5.24
N MET A 373 14.14 13.69 4.38
CA MET A 373 14.49 13.05 3.12
C MET A 373 13.92 13.84 1.95
N ARG A 374 14.70 13.98 0.89
CA ARG A 374 14.27 14.68 -0.34
C ARG A 374 14.45 13.75 -1.53
N VAL A 375 13.43 13.63 -2.38
CA VAL A 375 13.54 12.94 -3.67
C VAL A 375 13.42 14.00 -4.75
N VAL A 376 14.53 14.28 -5.44
CA VAL A 376 14.62 15.38 -6.39
C VAL A 376 14.73 14.84 -7.82
N PHE A 377 13.73 15.19 -8.62
CA PHE A 377 13.72 14.96 -10.06
C PHE A 377 14.40 16.14 -10.74
N VAL A 378 15.64 15.92 -11.18
CA VAL A 378 16.50 17.00 -11.68
C VAL A 378 16.09 17.38 -13.10
N ASP A 379 15.93 18.69 -13.31
CA ASP A 379 15.61 19.29 -14.61
C ASP A 379 16.88 19.54 -15.43
N ASP A 380 16.77 19.42 -16.76
CA ASP A 380 17.87 19.67 -17.69
C ASP A 380 17.70 21.06 -18.34
N GLY A 381 18.29 22.08 -17.71
CA GLY A 381 18.44 23.41 -18.33
C GLY A 381 17.13 24.11 -18.71
N GLY A 382 16.07 24.00 -17.90
CA GLY A 382 14.80 24.71 -18.10
C GLY A 382 13.73 23.92 -18.85
N ARG A 383 13.98 22.66 -19.22
CA ARG A 383 12.93 21.72 -19.64
C ARG A 383 12.49 20.88 -18.44
N PRO A 384 11.19 20.65 -18.25
CA PRO A 384 10.71 19.77 -17.19
C PRO A 384 11.30 18.37 -17.37
N SER A 385 11.69 17.74 -16.26
CA SER A 385 12.27 16.40 -16.25
C SER A 385 11.41 15.39 -17.05
N PRO A 386 12.03 14.55 -17.90
CA PRO A 386 11.32 13.51 -18.66
C PRO A 386 10.73 12.39 -17.76
N LEU A 387 10.99 12.47 -16.46
CA LEU A 387 10.58 11.53 -15.42
C LEU A 387 9.25 11.93 -14.74
N GLY A 388 8.37 12.63 -15.46
CA GLY A 388 7.10 13.13 -14.90
C GLY A 388 6.21 12.01 -14.35
N ASP A 389 6.14 10.87 -15.05
CA ASP A 389 5.37 9.71 -14.60
C ASP A 389 5.97 9.09 -13.34
N GLU A 390 7.30 8.94 -13.29
CA GLU A 390 8.04 8.42 -12.13
C GLU A 390 7.92 9.35 -10.91
N ARG A 391 7.86 10.67 -11.14
CA ARG A 391 7.56 11.65 -10.10
C ARG A 391 6.16 11.47 -9.54
N GLY A 392 5.14 11.40 -10.40
CA GLY A 392 3.76 11.17 -9.97
C GLY A 392 3.60 9.85 -9.19
N LEU A 393 4.29 8.78 -9.62
CA LEU A 393 4.33 7.51 -8.88
C LEU A 393 4.98 7.67 -7.51
N SER A 394 6.09 8.39 -7.41
CA SER A 394 6.77 8.63 -6.14
C SER A 394 5.92 9.48 -5.19
N GLU A 395 5.21 10.48 -5.70
CA GLU A 395 4.28 11.32 -4.94
C GLU A 395 3.17 10.51 -4.27
N LEU A 396 2.65 9.52 -4.98
CA LEU A 396 1.63 8.63 -4.47
C LEU A 396 2.20 7.59 -3.49
N LEU A 397 3.27 6.90 -3.87
CA LEU A 397 3.90 5.84 -3.07
C LEU A 397 4.47 6.36 -1.74
N LEU A 398 4.91 7.62 -1.70
CA LEU A 398 5.54 8.23 -0.53
C LEU A 398 4.60 9.15 0.26
N GLN A 399 3.31 9.18 -0.07
CA GLN A 399 2.34 10.11 0.50
C GLN A 399 2.32 10.08 2.04
N GLU A 400 2.35 8.88 2.65
CA GLU A 400 2.35 8.74 4.11
C GLU A 400 3.55 9.48 4.76
N TRP A 401 4.75 9.36 4.19
CA TRP A 401 5.93 10.04 4.71
C TRP A 401 5.95 11.54 4.39
N ARG A 402 5.26 11.96 3.32
CA ARG A 402 5.05 13.37 2.99
C ARG A 402 4.12 14.05 3.98
N ASP A 403 3.02 13.39 4.33
CA ASP A 403 2.06 13.89 5.32
C ASP A 403 2.69 14.01 6.71
N LYS A 404 3.63 13.11 7.04
CA LYS A 404 4.47 13.18 8.25
C LYS A 404 5.59 14.23 8.18
N GLY A 405 5.76 14.92 7.05
CA GLY A 405 6.86 15.88 6.83
C GLY A 405 8.27 15.27 6.80
N THR A 406 8.38 13.93 6.72
CA THR A 406 9.66 13.22 6.67
C THR A 406 10.26 13.23 5.27
N VAL A 407 9.41 13.18 4.24
CA VAL A 407 9.83 13.14 2.83
C VAL A 407 9.26 14.35 2.08
N GLU A 408 10.09 14.95 1.23
CA GLU A 408 9.68 15.95 0.26
C GLU A 408 10.04 15.47 -1.15
N ILE A 409 9.16 15.73 -2.12
CA ILE A 409 9.41 15.43 -3.53
C ILE A 409 9.49 16.75 -4.28
N CYS A 410 10.62 16.99 -4.94
CA CYS A 410 10.94 18.27 -5.55
C CYS A 410 11.36 18.09 -7.01
N SER A 411 11.29 19.18 -7.76
CA SER A 411 12.01 19.35 -9.03
C SER A 411 12.88 20.59 -8.95
N GLY A 412 14.06 20.53 -9.57
CA GLY A 412 15.03 21.61 -9.52
C GLY A 412 16.26 21.35 -10.36
N THR A 413 17.11 22.35 -10.48
CA THR A 413 18.42 22.23 -11.15
C THR A 413 19.47 21.73 -10.16
N LEU A 414 20.52 21.07 -10.67
CA LEU A 414 21.64 20.61 -9.83
C LEU A 414 22.27 21.76 -9.03
N GLU A 415 22.43 22.93 -9.65
CA GLU A 415 23.03 24.10 -9.01
C GLU A 415 22.20 24.61 -7.82
N ALA A 416 20.87 24.66 -7.98
CA ALA A 416 19.97 25.10 -6.92
C ALA A 416 19.97 24.11 -5.75
N GLU A 417 19.91 22.81 -6.04
CA GLU A 417 19.96 21.78 -4.99
C GLU A 417 21.32 21.76 -4.28
N ASP A 418 22.43 21.90 -5.00
CA ASP A 418 23.76 21.96 -4.40
C ASP A 418 23.87 23.15 -3.42
N ALA A 419 23.35 24.32 -3.77
CA ALA A 419 23.31 25.48 -2.87
C ALA A 419 22.45 25.22 -1.62
N LEU A 420 21.32 24.53 -1.76
CA LEU A 420 20.46 24.14 -0.64
C LEU A 420 21.14 23.13 0.29
N LEU A 421 21.82 22.12 -0.26
CA LEU A 421 22.56 21.12 0.51
C LEU A 421 23.74 21.74 1.25
N GLU A 422 24.46 22.67 0.64
CA GLU A 422 25.52 23.41 1.31
C GLU A 422 25.00 24.25 2.48
N ALA A 423 23.87 24.94 2.31
CA ALA A 423 23.22 25.67 3.38
C ALA A 423 22.80 24.74 4.53
N ALA A 424 22.21 23.57 4.21
CA ALA A 424 21.79 22.57 5.18
C ALA A 424 22.99 21.95 5.95
N SER A 425 24.14 21.78 5.30
CA SER A 425 25.35 21.18 5.89
C SER A 425 25.92 21.96 7.08
N ARG A 426 25.47 23.21 7.29
CA ARG A 426 25.82 24.02 8.45
C ARG A 426 25.16 23.55 9.74
N ARG A 427 24.03 22.83 9.64
CA ARG A 427 23.17 22.46 10.79
C ARG A 427 22.81 20.98 10.84
N ALA A 428 23.10 20.23 9.78
CA ALA A 428 22.74 18.82 9.65
C ALA A 428 23.88 18.02 9.00
N LEU A 429 23.90 16.72 9.25
CA LEU A 429 24.65 15.79 8.41
C LEU A 429 23.87 15.65 7.09
N VAL A 430 24.50 16.04 5.98
CA VAL A 430 23.87 16.04 4.64
C VAL A 430 24.49 14.96 3.78
N GLN A 431 23.64 14.09 3.24
CA GLN A 431 24.00 13.01 2.34
C GLN A 431 23.23 13.16 1.04
N LEU A 432 23.93 13.02 -0.07
CA LEU A 432 23.38 13.09 -1.42
C LEU A 432 23.64 11.76 -2.12
N VAL A 433 22.57 11.09 -2.55
CA VAL A 433 22.62 9.86 -3.34
C VAL A 433 22.18 10.21 -4.76
N THR A 434 23.07 10.10 -5.73
CA THR A 434 22.74 10.35 -7.14
C THR A 434 22.57 9.03 -7.89
N PHE A 435 21.42 8.85 -8.52
CA PHE A 435 21.16 7.68 -9.35
C PHE A 435 21.70 7.92 -10.77
N GLY A 436 22.52 7.01 -11.30
CA GLY A 436 23.04 7.13 -12.66
C GLY A 436 24.56 7.31 -12.73
N GLU A 437 24.99 8.17 -13.65
CA GLU A 437 26.41 8.53 -13.80
C GLU A 437 26.90 9.32 -12.59
N ALA A 438 28.16 9.08 -12.20
CA ALA A 438 28.78 9.78 -11.08
C ALA A 438 28.86 11.28 -11.37
N LEU A 439 28.34 12.09 -10.44
CA LEU A 439 28.57 13.53 -10.47
C LEU A 439 30.06 13.80 -10.24
N ALA A 440 30.54 14.93 -10.78
CA ALA A 440 31.85 15.45 -10.43
C ALA A 440 31.97 15.59 -8.89
N PRO A 441 33.14 15.33 -8.31
CA PRO A 441 33.36 15.46 -6.87
C PRO A 441 33.03 16.89 -6.41
N ALA A 442 32.40 17.02 -5.24
CA ALA A 442 31.99 18.30 -4.68
C ALA A 442 33.20 19.22 -4.42
N ALA A 443 32.98 20.53 -4.55
CA ALA A 443 33.95 21.55 -4.13
C ALA A 443 34.08 21.64 -2.59
N THR A 444 33.12 21.10 -1.83
CA THR A 444 33.03 21.24 -0.36
C THR A 444 32.99 19.88 0.35
N THR A 445 33.78 19.73 1.43
CA THR A 445 33.97 18.47 2.18
C THR A 445 32.82 18.09 3.13
N ARG A 446 31.76 18.91 3.23
CA ARG A 446 30.69 18.76 4.24
C ARG A 446 29.45 18.00 3.76
N VAL A 447 29.31 17.80 2.45
CA VAL A 447 28.22 17.00 1.85
C VAL A 447 28.78 15.66 1.42
N GLN A 448 28.25 14.57 1.98
CA GLN A 448 28.63 13.22 1.55
C GLN A 448 27.90 12.88 0.26
N ARG A 449 28.64 12.61 -0.82
CA ARG A 449 28.05 12.28 -2.11
C ARG A 449 28.30 10.81 -2.43
N GLU A 450 27.21 10.08 -2.61
CA GLU A 450 27.21 8.69 -3.04
C GLU A 450 26.59 8.60 -4.43
N THR A 451 27.15 7.74 -5.26
CA THR A 451 26.57 7.43 -6.57
C THR A 451 25.96 6.05 -6.51
N PHE A 452 24.65 5.97 -6.72
CA PHE A 452 23.95 4.72 -6.95
C PHE A 452 23.89 4.50 -8.47
N ALA A 453 24.91 3.87 -9.02
CA ALA A 453 24.89 3.55 -10.44
C ALA A 453 23.86 2.43 -10.69
N PRO A 454 22.96 2.56 -11.69
CA PRO A 454 21.96 1.55 -12.00
C PRO A 454 22.65 0.40 -12.73
N VAL A 455 23.41 -0.39 -11.98
CA VAL A 455 24.27 -1.41 -12.57
C VAL A 455 23.64 -2.77 -12.40
N HIS A 456 23.53 -3.40 -13.56
CA HIS A 456 23.49 -4.83 -13.81
C HIS A 456 22.10 -5.40 -14.15
N PRO A 457 22.03 -6.28 -15.16
CA PRO A 457 20.83 -7.05 -15.51
C PRO A 457 20.53 -8.18 -14.51
N ASP A 458 21.02 -8.12 -13.27
CA ASP A 458 20.85 -9.15 -12.25
C ASP A 458 20.39 -8.54 -10.93
N LEU A 459 19.32 -9.08 -10.36
CA LEU A 459 18.74 -8.66 -9.08
C LEU A 459 19.73 -8.77 -7.92
N ALA A 460 20.63 -9.76 -7.92
CA ALA A 460 21.61 -9.92 -6.85
C ALA A 460 22.53 -8.69 -6.73
N ALA A 461 23.00 -8.16 -7.88
CA ALA A 461 23.80 -6.95 -7.92
C ALA A 461 23.04 -5.72 -7.39
N TRP A 462 21.73 -5.60 -7.67
CA TRP A 462 20.90 -4.54 -7.10
C TRP A 462 20.78 -4.65 -5.58
N ARG A 463 20.62 -5.86 -5.05
CA ARG A 463 20.60 -6.11 -3.59
C ARG A 463 21.92 -5.74 -2.92
N ASP A 464 23.03 -6.13 -3.54
CA ASP A 464 24.37 -5.81 -3.02
C ASP A 464 24.64 -4.29 -3.05
N ALA A 465 24.26 -3.62 -4.14
CA ALA A 465 24.35 -2.16 -4.25
C ALA A 465 23.47 -1.46 -3.20
N LEU A 466 22.25 -1.93 -2.97
CA LEU A 466 21.36 -1.40 -1.93
C LEU A 466 21.94 -1.62 -0.52
N ARG A 467 22.51 -2.79 -0.26
CA ARG A 467 23.18 -3.07 1.02
C ARG A 467 24.38 -2.15 1.23
N ALA A 468 25.21 -1.95 0.21
CA ALA A 468 26.33 -1.02 0.24
C ALA A 468 25.85 0.41 0.52
N LEU A 469 24.79 0.84 -0.17
CA LEU A 469 24.16 2.15 0.06
C LEU A 469 23.74 2.32 1.52
N PHE A 470 23.05 1.35 2.11
CA PHE A 470 22.65 1.46 3.52
C PHE A 470 23.82 1.46 4.49
N VAL A 471 24.88 0.69 4.24
CA VAL A 471 26.11 0.74 5.05
C VAL A 471 26.75 2.13 4.98
N THR A 472 26.58 2.83 3.87
CA THR A 472 27.10 4.19 3.71
C THR A 472 26.17 5.27 4.27
N LEU A 473 24.86 5.05 4.31
CA LEU A 473 23.90 6.00 4.88
C LEU A 473 23.81 5.92 6.41
N LEU A 474 23.94 4.72 6.99
CA LEU A 474 23.94 4.48 8.44
C LEU A 474 25.32 4.74 9.08
#